data_AF-A0A6L4ZAW6-F1
#
_entry.id   AF-A0A6L4ZAW6-F1
#
_cell.length_a   1.000
_cell.length_b   1.000
_cell.length_c   1.000
_cell.angle_alpha   90.00
_cell.angle_beta   90.00
_cell.angle_gamma   90.00
#
_symmetry.space_group_name_H-M   'P 1'
#
loop_
_entity.id
_entity.type
_entity.pdbx_description
1 polymer ?
#
loop_
_entity_poly.entity_id
_entity_poly.type
_entity_poly.pdbx_seq_one_letter_code
_entity_poly.pdbx_strand_id
1 'polypeptide(L)'
;MISKSTEIKDNLHKLISETEDEVILGKVQAYLTTLQSRNIDWWELTTVQEKEMIYESLQQLKAGRGIPHKEVKQKVDKLLGRK
;
A
#
# COMPACT_ATOMS: atom_id res chain seq x y z
N MET A 1 10.11 -29.96 18.35
CA MET A 1 9.20 -29.65 17.22
C MET A 1 9.33 -28.18 16.92
N ILE A 2 9.83 -27.82 15.73
CA ILE A 2 9.76 -26.43 15.25
C ILE A 2 8.28 -26.14 15.05
N SER A 3 7.78 -25.06 15.64
CA SER A 3 6.38 -24.69 15.48
C SER A 3 6.17 -24.22 14.05
N LYS A 4 5.02 -24.54 13.43
CA LYS A 4 4.65 -24.03 12.10
C LYS A 4 4.77 -22.50 11.98
N SER A 5 4.62 -21.78 13.09
CA SER A 5 4.83 -20.33 13.20
C SER A 5 6.28 -19.92 12.97
N THR A 6 7.25 -20.72 13.45
CA THR A 6 8.69 -20.47 13.27
C THR A 6 9.08 -20.61 11.79
N GLU A 7 8.66 -21.67 11.11
CA GLU A 7 8.93 -21.86 9.68
C GLU A 7 8.37 -20.72 8.81
N ILE A 8 7.17 -20.22 9.15
CA ILE A 8 6.57 -19.08 8.45
C ILE A 8 7.42 -17.82 8.63
N LYS A 9 7.91 -17.56 9.85
CA LYS A 9 8.76 -16.40 10.13
C LYS A 9 10.06 -16.46 9.34
N ASP A 10 10.74 -17.61 9.36
CA ASP A 10 12.02 -17.77 8.67
C ASP A 10 11.87 -17.57 7.15
N ASN A 11 10.78 -18.10 6.57
CA ASN A 11 10.46 -17.88 5.15
C ASN A 11 10.18 -16.40 4.85
N LEU A 12 9.43 -15.69 5.71
CA LEU A 12 9.18 -14.27 5.54
C LEU A 12 10.46 -13.44 5.63
N HIS A 13 11.33 -13.73 6.60
CA HIS A 13 12.63 -13.07 6.73
C HIS A 13 13.47 -13.25 5.47
N LYS A 14 13.51 -14.47 4.90
CA LYS A 14 14.21 -14.74 3.65
C LYS A 14 13.64 -13.92 2.49
N LEU A 15 12.33 -13.96 2.27
CA LEU A 15 11.68 -13.20 1.19
C LEU A 15 11.92 -11.69 1.30
N ILE A 16 11.88 -11.14 2.51
CA ILE A 16 12.18 -9.73 2.77
C ILE A 16 13.64 -9.42 2.45
N SER A 17 14.58 -10.29 2.87
CA SER A 17 16.01 -10.08 2.61
C SER A 17 16.41 -10.13 1.14
N GLU A 18 15.65 -10.89 0.33
CA GLU A 18 15.88 -11.04 -1.11
C GLU A 18 15.15 -9.98 -1.97
N THR A 19 14.31 -9.14 -1.35
CA THR A 19 13.57 -8.09 -2.06
C THR A 19 14.35 -6.78 -2.03
N GLU A 20 14.65 -6.22 -3.21
CA GLU A 20 15.33 -4.92 -3.34
C GLU A 20 14.35 -3.75 -3.65
N ASP A 21 13.11 -4.04 -4.03
CA ASP A 21 12.10 -3.03 -4.35
C ASP A 21 11.61 -2.33 -3.07
N GLU A 22 12.10 -1.10 -2.85
CA GLU A 22 11.77 -0.26 -1.70
C GLU A 22 10.26 0.02 -1.57
N VAL A 23 9.52 0.10 -2.68
CA VAL A 23 8.08 0.34 -2.66
C VAL A 23 7.34 -0.90 -2.13
N ILE A 24 7.78 -2.09 -2.50
CA ILE A 24 7.22 -3.34 -1.98
C ILE A 24 7.58 -3.51 -0.50
N LEU A 25 8.84 -3.27 -0.13
CA LEU A 25 9.28 -3.32 1.26
C LEU A 25 8.48 -2.36 2.14
N GLY A 26 8.27 -1.12 1.69
CA GLY A 26 7.46 -0.14 2.40
C GLY A 26 6.01 -0.58 2.63
N LYS A 27 5.39 -1.23 1.63
CA LYS A 27 4.02 -1.77 1.77
C LYS A 27 3.94 -2.93 2.77
N VAL A 28 4.92 -3.84 2.73
CA VAL A 28 5.00 -4.98 3.66
C VAL A 28 5.21 -4.48 5.09
N GLN A 29 6.11 -3.51 5.26
CA GLN A 29 6.34 -2.85 6.55
C GLN A 29 5.05 -2.21 7.07
N ALA A 30 4.36 -1.39 6.28
CA ALA A 30 3.12 -0.74 6.69
C ALA A 30 2.04 -1.75 7.12
N TYR A 31 1.88 -2.84 6.37
CA TYR A 31 0.92 -3.90 6.70
C TYR A 31 1.25 -4.60 8.03
N LEU A 32 2.51 -5.01 8.23
CA LEU A 32 2.93 -5.69 9.45
C LEU A 32 2.87 -4.77 10.67
N THR A 33 3.22 -3.49 10.51
CA THR A 33 3.07 -2.48 11.56
C THR A 33 1.61 -2.28 11.92
N THR A 34 0.69 -2.21 10.94
CA THR A 34 -0.76 -2.10 11.18
C THR A 34 -1.32 -3.28 11.99
N LEU A 35 -0.82 -4.51 11.73
CA LEU A 35 -1.23 -5.70 12.47
C LEU A 35 -0.66 -5.73 13.90
N GLN A 36 0.55 -5.21 14.09
CA GLN A 36 1.16 -5.06 15.41
C GLN A 36 0.51 -3.92 16.22
N SER A 37 -0.01 -2.91 15.53
CA SER A 37 -0.52 -1.68 16.10
C SER A 37 -1.98 -1.74 16.51
N ARG A 38 -2.40 -2.79 17.24
CA ARG A 38 -3.62 -2.70 18.07
C ARG A 38 -3.61 -1.51 19.06
N ASN A 39 -2.55 -0.69 19.10
CA ASN A 39 -2.43 0.56 19.85
C ASN A 39 -1.66 1.71 19.14
N ILE A 40 -1.38 1.65 17.83
CA ILE A 40 -0.72 2.77 17.11
C ILE A 40 -1.59 3.15 15.90
N ASP A 41 -2.08 4.38 15.91
CA ASP A 41 -2.86 4.95 14.82
C ASP A 41 -1.97 5.03 13.56
N TRP A 42 -2.37 4.34 12.50
CA TRP A 42 -1.67 4.33 11.22
C TRP A 42 -1.54 5.74 10.63
N TRP A 43 -2.41 6.67 11.04
CA TRP A 43 -2.30 8.08 10.71
C TRP A 43 -0.98 8.68 11.20
N GLU A 44 -0.48 8.27 12.36
CA GLU A 44 0.81 8.75 12.90
C GLU A 44 2.02 8.22 12.11
N LEU A 45 1.83 7.17 11.31
CA LEU A 45 2.87 6.59 10.46
C LEU A 45 2.89 7.17 9.04
N THR A 46 1.85 7.91 8.68
CA THR A 46 1.70 8.53 7.35
C THR A 46 2.51 9.83 7.32
N THR A 47 3.35 10.02 6.30
CA THR A 47 4.15 11.24 6.15
C THR A 47 3.26 12.47 5.95
N VAL A 48 3.80 13.67 6.21
CA VAL A 48 3.05 14.93 6.00
C VAL A 48 2.58 15.05 4.55
N GLN A 49 3.44 14.72 3.58
CA GLN A 49 3.11 14.77 2.16
C GLN A 49 1.98 13.80 1.79
N GLU A 50 2.00 12.59 2.33
CA GLU A 50 0.92 11.61 2.11
C GLU A 50 -0.39 12.07 2.74
N LYS A 51 -0.35 12.66 3.95
CA LYS A 51 -1.53 13.26 4.60
C LYS A 51 -2.13 14.37 3.73
N GLU A 52 -1.30 15.27 3.22
CA GLU A 52 -1.72 16.36 2.34
C GLU A 52 -2.37 15.83 1.06
N MET A 53 -1.74 14.85 0.40
CA MET A 53 -2.28 14.22 -0.81
C MET A 53 -3.64 13.55 -0.56
N ILE A 54 -3.80 12.89 0.59
CA ILE A 54 -5.08 12.30 1.01
C ILE A 54 -6.15 13.38 1.21
N TYR A 55 -5.82 14.48 1.90
CA TYR A 55 -6.76 15.58 2.10
C TYR A 55 -7.18 16.22 0.79
N GLU A 56 -6.25 16.50 -0.11
CA GLU A 56 -6.54 17.05 -1.43
C GLU A 56 -7.45 16.12 -2.25
N SER A 57 -7.16 14.82 -2.24
CA SER A 57 -7.95 13.81 -2.94
C SER A 57 -9.39 13.75 -2.40
N LEU A 58 -9.57 13.84 -1.08
CA LEU A 58 -10.90 13.90 -0.46
C LEU A 58 -11.67 15.17 -0.85
N GLN A 59 -11.00 16.31 -0.94
CA GLN A 59 -11.62 17.57 -1.40
C GLN A 59 -12.01 17.50 -2.88
N GLN A 60 -11.16 16.92 -3.72
CA GLN A 60 -11.47 16.69 -5.13
C GLN A 60 -12.69 15.77 -5.28
N LEU A 61 -12.75 14.69 -4.50
CA LEU A 61 -13.89 13.77 -4.51
C LEU A 61 -15.19 14.45 -4.09
N LYS A 62 -15.18 15.22 -2.99
CA LYS A 62 -16.36 15.99 -2.52
C LYS A 62 -16.82 17.02 -3.54
N ALA A 63 -15.90 17.63 -4.26
CA ALA A 63 -16.19 18.59 -5.32
C ALA A 63 -16.59 17.94 -6.66
N GLY A 64 -16.72 16.61 -6.73
CA GLY A 64 -17.05 15.89 -7.96
C GLY A 64 -15.92 15.89 -9.00
N ARG A 65 -14.70 16.27 -8.62
CA ARG A 65 -13.50 16.32 -9.47
C ARG A 65 -12.76 14.98 -9.52
N GLY A 66 -13.50 13.87 -9.44
CA GLY A 66 -12.96 12.54 -9.68
C GLY A 66 -12.80 12.27 -11.18
N ILE A 67 -12.03 11.24 -11.52
CA ILE A 67 -11.93 10.76 -12.90
C ILE A 67 -13.03 9.70 -13.12
N PRO A 68 -13.89 9.84 -14.13
CA PRO A 68 -14.91 8.84 -14.44
C PRO A 68 -14.31 7.46 -14.71
N HIS A 69 -14.99 6.40 -14.27
CA HIS A 69 -14.53 5.02 -14.44
C HIS A 69 -14.18 4.69 -15.91
N LYS A 70 -14.95 5.20 -16.88
CA LYS A 70 -14.71 4.99 -18.31
C LYS A 70 -13.35 5.55 -18.76
N GLU A 71 -12.98 6.74 -18.28
CA GLU A 71 -11.71 7.38 -18.61
C GLU A 71 -10.53 6.66 -17.94
N VAL A 72 -10.70 6.23 -16.69
CA VAL A 72 -9.71 5.38 -16.00
C VAL A 72 -9.48 4.10 -16.78
N LYS A 73 -10.56 3.43 -17.20
CA LYS A 73 -10.50 2.18 -17.98
C LYS A 73 -9.77 2.37 -19.31
N GLN A 74 -10.08 3.43 -20.06
CA GLN A 74 -9.38 3.75 -21.31
C GLN A 74 -7.88 3.98 -21.11
N LYS A 75 -7.49 4.68 -20.03
CA LYS A 75 -6.08 4.90 -19.70
C LYS A 75 -5.37 3.59 -19.37
N VAL A 76 -6.02 2.71 -18.61
CA VAL A 76 -5.51 1.38 -18.27
C VAL A 76 -5.39 0.50 -19.51
N ASP A 77 -6.41 0.47 -20.37
CA ASP A 77 -6.39 -0.33 -21.61
C ASP A 77 -5.23 0.12 -22.52
N LYS A 78 -4.99 1.43 -22.64
CA LYS A 78 -3.83 1.97 -23.37
C LYS A 78 -2.48 1.55 -22.77
N LEU A 79 -2.34 1.60 -21.44
CA LEU A 79 -1.12 1.16 -20.75
C LEU A 79 -0.86 -0.34 -20.92
N LEU A 80 -1.93 -1.14 -21.01
CA LEU A 80 -1.86 -2.60 -21.14
C LEU A 80 -1.92 -3.09 -22.59
N GLY A 81 -1.96 -2.19 -23.58
CA GLY A 81 -2.05 -2.55 -25.00
C GLY A 81 -3.36 -3.25 -25.39
N ARG A 82 -4.43 -3.07 -24.61
CA ARG A 82 -5.76 -3.64 -24.87
C ARG A 82 -6.55 -2.66 -25.76
N LYS A 83 -7.24 -3.18 -26.77
CA LYS A 83 -8.10 -2.41 -27.69
C LYS A 83 -9.47 -2.16 -27.09
#